data_AF-A0A0B4X5R1-F1
#
_entry.id   AF-A0A0B4X5R1-F1
#
_cell.length_a   1.000
_cell.length_b   1.000
_cell.length_c   1.000
_cell.angle_alpha   90.00
_cell.angle_beta   90.00
_cell.angle_gamma   90.00
#
_symmetry.space_group_name_H-M   'P 1'
#
loop_
_entity.id
_entity.type
_entity.pdbx_description
1 polymer ?
#
loop_
_entity_poly.entity_id
_entity_poly.type
_entity_poly.pdbx_seq_one_letter_code
_entity_poly.pdbx_strand_id
1 'polypeptide(L)'
;MTRALNVQWHNLAFSAFIFHEIFDNPLEDETPQSRLKQIGMMSVLYIMHQGHQPLTLSNIVENTGLTRTGVTETVDPLVGRGLLTESFVKNSMGRGKARRFEIAPEILEKIRSFQGS
;
A
#
# COMPACT_ATOMS: atom_id res chain seq x y z
N MET A 1 16.96 -21.06 -1.92
CA MET A 1 16.52 -20.31 -0.72
C MET A 1 15.20 -20.92 -0.24
N THR A 2 14.98 -21.11 1.07
CA THR A 2 13.70 -21.69 1.56
C THR A 2 12.54 -20.71 1.36
N ARG A 3 11.30 -21.22 1.23
CA ARG A 3 10.09 -20.39 1.02
C ARG A 3 9.92 -19.34 2.12
N ALA A 4 10.19 -19.71 3.38
CA ALA A 4 10.09 -18.79 4.52
C ALA A 4 11.09 -17.63 4.44
N LEU A 5 12.35 -17.93 4.08
CA LEU A 5 13.39 -16.91 3.95
C LEU A 5 13.10 -15.95 2.79
N ASN A 6 12.53 -16.46 1.69
CA ASN A 6 12.11 -15.64 0.56
C ASN A 6 11.00 -14.65 0.94
N VAL A 7 10.01 -15.07 1.74
CA VAL A 7 8.94 -14.17 2.23
C VAL A 7 9.50 -13.10 3.17
N GLN A 8 10.37 -13.48 4.13
CA GLN A 8 11.01 -12.52 5.03
C GLN A 8 11.82 -11.47 4.26
N TRP A 9 12.53 -11.90 3.21
CA TRP A 9 13.31 -11.01 2.37
C TRP A 9 12.42 -10.03 1.59
N HIS A 10 11.32 -10.52 0.99
CA HIS A 10 10.36 -9.65 0.31
C HIS A 10 9.75 -8.60 1.26
N ASN A 11 9.43 -8.98 2.50
CA ASN A 11 8.90 -8.05 3.50
C ASN A 11 9.93 -6.97 3.88
N LEU A 12 11.19 -7.37 4.07
CA LEU A 12 12.27 -6.44 4.40
C LEU A 12 12.55 -5.48 3.24
N ALA A 13 12.64 -5.99 2.02
CA ALA A 13 12.89 -5.19 0.83
C ALA A 13 11.74 -4.23 0.54
N PHE A 14 10.48 -4.67 0.73
CA PHE A 14 9.32 -3.80 0.64
C PHE A 14 9.36 -2.69 1.68
N SER A 15 9.65 -3.03 2.95
CA SER A 15 9.78 -2.04 4.03
C SER A 15 10.87 -1.01 3.72
N ALA A 16 12.07 -1.46 3.34
CA ALA A 16 13.16 -0.56 2.99
C ALA A 16 12.79 0.37 1.82
N PHE A 17 12.13 -0.17 0.80
CA PHE A 17 11.66 0.61 -0.35
C PHE A 17 10.66 1.70 0.07
N ILE A 18 9.62 1.37 0.83
CA ILE A 18 8.62 2.38 1.24
C ILE A 18 9.22 3.44 2.17
N PHE A 19 10.19 3.06 3.01
CA PHE A 19 10.92 4.01 3.84
C PHE A 19 11.71 4.99 2.96
N HIS A 20 12.41 4.49 1.95
CA HIS A 20 13.12 5.36 1.02
C HIS A 20 12.16 6.31 0.27
N GLU A 21 11.10 5.79 -0.34
CA GLU A 21 10.18 6.60 -1.14
C GLU A 21 9.38 7.63 -0.32
N ILE A 22 9.05 7.33 0.94
CA ILE A 22 8.19 8.19 1.75
C ILE A 22 9.01 9.01 2.75
N PHE A 23 9.90 8.37 3.50
CA PHE A 23 10.66 9.04 4.56
C PHE A 23 11.82 9.88 4.01
N ASP A 24 12.63 9.31 3.11
CA ASP A 24 13.80 10.01 2.58
C ASP A 24 13.42 11.02 1.50
N ASN A 25 12.27 10.81 0.83
CA ASN A 25 11.77 11.66 -0.27
C ASN A 25 10.40 12.30 0.09
N PRO A 26 10.37 13.33 0.97
CA PRO A 26 9.14 14.07 1.26
C PRO A 26 8.61 14.83 0.05
N LEU A 27 7.27 14.97 -0.03
CA LEU A 27 6.64 15.96 -0.92
C LEU A 27 6.59 17.33 -0.24
N GLU A 28 6.51 18.40 -1.04
CA GLU A 28 6.63 19.80 -0.58
C GLU A 28 5.66 20.17 0.55
N ASP A 29 4.41 19.72 0.47
CA ASP A 29 3.35 20.02 1.46
C ASP A 29 3.08 18.88 2.46
N GLU A 30 3.97 17.89 2.53
CA GLU A 30 3.73 16.68 3.30
C GLU A 30 4.30 16.76 4.71
N THR A 31 3.41 16.69 5.71
CA THR A 31 3.84 16.73 7.11
C THR A 31 4.57 15.44 7.51
N PRO A 32 5.53 15.50 8.46
CA PRO A 32 6.16 14.29 9.01
C PRO A 32 5.16 13.26 9.55
N GLN A 33 4.05 13.72 10.14
CA GLN A 33 2.98 12.85 10.62
C GLN A 33 2.27 12.13 9.46
N SER A 34 2.00 12.82 8.36
CA SER A 34 1.42 12.20 7.15
C SER A 34 2.31 11.08 6.63
N ARG A 35 3.62 11.30 6.56
CA ARG A 35 4.59 10.28 6.12
C ARG A 35 4.58 9.02 6.98
N LEU A 36 4.56 9.17 8.30
CA LEU A 36 4.47 8.03 9.22
C LEU A 36 3.18 7.24 9.01
N LYS A 37 2.04 7.93 8.80
CA LYS A 37 0.76 7.27 8.47
C LYS A 37 0.85 6.52 7.15
N GLN A 38 1.49 7.10 6.13
CA GLN A 38 1.66 6.49 4.82
C GLN A 38 2.54 5.23 4.86
N ILE A 39 3.66 5.25 5.58
CA ILE A 39 4.52 4.07 5.78
C ILE A 39 3.75 2.95 6.47
N GLY A 40 3.01 3.29 7.54
CA GLY A 40 2.13 2.35 8.25
C GLY A 40 1.05 1.78 7.33
N MET A 41 0.40 2.62 6.53
CA MET A 41 -0.64 2.21 5.59
C MET A 41 -0.08 1.26 4.51
N MET A 42 1.06 1.58 3.89
CA MET A 42 1.68 0.69 2.89
C MET A 42 2.03 -0.68 3.49
N SER A 43 2.48 -0.71 4.75
CA SER A 43 2.77 -1.96 5.45
C SER A 43 1.51 -2.82 5.62
N VAL A 44 0.39 -2.21 6.04
CA VAL A 44 -0.91 -2.91 6.15
C VAL A 44 -1.40 -3.40 4.79
N LEU A 45 -1.37 -2.54 3.77
CA LEU A 45 -1.81 -2.89 2.42
C LEU A 45 -0.98 -4.04 1.83
N TYR A 46 0.32 -4.09 2.12
CA TYR A 46 1.18 -5.18 1.68
C TYR A 46 0.82 -6.51 2.35
N ILE A 47 0.56 -6.51 3.67
CA ILE A 47 0.09 -7.71 4.39
C ILE A 47 -1.25 -8.19 3.82
N MET A 48 -2.20 -7.28 3.61
CA MET A 48 -3.50 -7.60 2.99
C MET A 48 -3.31 -8.19 1.59
N HIS A 49 -2.43 -7.61 0.77
CA HIS A 49 -2.10 -8.09 -0.57
C HIS A 49 -1.51 -9.51 -0.55
N GLN A 50 -0.57 -9.78 0.36
CA GLN A 50 0.00 -11.12 0.56
C GLN A 50 -1.04 -12.13 1.04
N GLY A 51 -2.02 -11.70 1.82
CA GLY A 51 -3.19 -12.48 2.22
C GLY A 51 -4.26 -12.63 1.13
N HIS A 52 -4.00 -12.15 -0.09
CA HIS A 52 -4.95 -12.13 -1.21
C HIS A 52 -6.27 -11.42 -0.89
N GLN A 53 -6.26 -10.47 0.04
CA GLN A 53 -7.40 -9.64 0.37
C GLN A 53 -7.51 -8.47 -0.62
N PRO A 54 -8.69 -8.21 -1.23
CA PRO A 54 -8.87 -7.05 -2.06
C PRO A 54 -8.67 -5.75 -1.27
N LEU A 55 -7.85 -4.83 -1.78
CA LEU A 55 -7.59 -3.53 -1.14
C LEU A 55 -8.71 -2.54 -1.49
N THR A 56 -9.94 -2.87 -1.11
CA THR A 56 -11.07 -1.93 -1.23
C THR A 56 -11.10 -1.01 -0.04
N LEU A 57 -11.62 0.21 -0.22
CA LEU A 57 -11.77 1.17 0.89
C LEU A 57 -12.54 0.59 2.08
N SER A 58 -13.54 -0.25 1.83
CA SER A 58 -14.28 -0.94 2.90
C SER A 58 -13.41 -1.95 3.66
N ASN A 59 -12.66 -2.80 2.94
CA ASN A 59 -11.79 -3.79 3.58
C ASN A 59 -10.66 -3.12 4.37
N ILE A 60 -10.12 -2.00 3.87
CA ILE A 60 -9.06 -1.26 4.57
C ILE A 60 -9.61 -0.65 5.86
N VAL A 61 -10.81 -0.05 5.81
CA VAL A 61 -11.49 0.44 7.02
C VAL A 61 -11.71 -0.68 8.03
N GLU A 62 -12.19 -1.84 7.57
CA GLU A 62 -12.43 -3.00 8.44
C GLU A 62 -11.15 -3.54 9.08
N ASN A 63 -10.05 -3.66 8.32
CA ASN A 63 -8.78 -4.19 8.83
C ASN A 63 -8.03 -3.21 9.73
N THR A 64 -8.20 -1.90 9.53
CA THR A 64 -7.46 -0.88 10.29
C THR A 64 -8.25 -0.28 11.45
N GLY A 65 -9.58 -0.39 11.44
CA GLY A 65 -10.47 0.32 12.37
C GLY A 65 -10.50 1.84 12.18
N LEU A 66 -9.86 2.37 11.12
CA LEU A 66 -9.87 3.79 10.81
C LEU A 66 -11.20 4.21 10.19
N THR A 67 -11.53 5.51 10.32
CA THR A 67 -12.66 6.07 9.57
C THR A 67 -12.37 6.05 8.08
N ARG A 68 -13.44 6.05 7.26
CA ARG A 68 -13.32 6.15 5.80
C ARG A 68 -12.51 7.37 5.37
N THR A 69 -12.70 8.50 6.04
CA THR A 69 -11.94 9.74 5.81
C THR A 69 -10.46 9.54 6.17
N GLY A 70 -10.15 8.95 7.34
CA GLY A 70 -8.77 8.71 7.74
C GLY A 70 -8.00 7.77 6.80
N VAL A 71 -8.67 6.75 6.25
CA VAL A 71 -8.09 5.92 5.18
C VAL A 71 -7.86 6.74 3.92
N THR A 72 -8.86 7.52 3.49
CA THR A 72 -8.77 8.34 2.27
C THR A 72 -7.65 9.36 2.34
N GLU A 73 -7.54 10.11 3.44
CA GLU A 73 -6.47 11.09 3.70
C GLU A 73 -5.07 10.47 3.67
N THR A 74 -4.94 9.19 3.99
CA THR A 74 -3.64 8.49 4.00
C THR A 74 -3.35 7.83 2.65
N VAL A 75 -4.37 7.33 1.96
CA VAL A 75 -4.24 6.60 0.69
C VAL A 75 -4.10 7.55 -0.51
N ASP A 76 -4.79 8.68 -0.51
CA ASP A 76 -4.75 9.62 -1.64
C ASP A 76 -3.32 10.14 -1.94
N PRO A 77 -2.50 10.51 -0.93
CA PRO A 77 -1.08 10.83 -1.18
C PRO A 77 -0.27 9.66 -1.77
N LEU A 78 -0.55 8.42 -1.35
CA LEU A 78 0.12 7.23 -1.88
C LEU A 78 -0.24 6.98 -3.35
N VAL A 79 -1.49 7.27 -3.75
CA VAL A 79 -1.90 7.27 -5.16
C VAL A 79 -1.20 8.41 -5.92
N GLY A 80 -1.16 9.61 -5.35
CA GLY A 80 -0.48 10.77 -5.95
C GLY A 80 1.02 10.56 -6.18
N ARG A 81 1.69 9.79 -5.32
CA ARG A 81 3.09 9.37 -5.45
C ARG A 81 3.30 8.24 -6.47
N GLY A 82 2.22 7.65 -6.99
CA GLY A 82 2.30 6.47 -7.86
C GLY A 82 2.67 5.18 -7.11
N LEU A 83 2.54 5.15 -5.78
CA LEU A 83 2.79 3.94 -4.99
C LEU A 83 1.59 3.00 -4.98
N LEU A 84 0.39 3.56 -5.17
CA LEU A 84 -0.85 2.84 -5.34
C LEU A 84 -1.50 3.24 -6.66
N THR A 85 -2.18 2.30 -7.30
CA THR A 85 -3.12 2.59 -8.39
C THR A 85 -4.54 2.58 -7.86
N GLU A 86 -5.42 3.36 -8.48
CA GLU A 86 -6.83 3.44 -8.12
C GLU A 86 -7.72 2.93 -9.26
N SER A 87 -8.77 2.20 -8.89
CA SER A 87 -9.87 1.84 -9.77
C SER A 87 -11.22 1.90 -9.05
N PHE A 88 -12.29 2.02 -9.83
CA PHE A 88 -13.66 1.95 -9.32
C PHE A 88 -14.29 0.62 -9.75
N VAL A 89 -14.66 -0.20 -8.76
CA VAL A 89 -15.35 -1.48 -8.98
C VAL A 89 -16.81 -1.38 -8.56
N LYS A 90 -17.68 -2.27 -9.05
CA LYS A 90 -19.03 -2.41 -8.49
C LYS A 90 -18.91 -2.89 -7.04
N ASN A 91 -19.66 -2.29 -6.12
CA ASN A 91 -19.65 -2.76 -4.73
C ASN A 91 -20.29 -4.16 -4.60
N SER A 92 -20.09 -4.81 -3.45
CA SER A 92 -20.57 -6.18 -3.18
C SER A 92 -22.09 -6.37 -3.34
N MET A 93 -22.88 -5.28 -3.26
CA MET A 93 -24.33 -5.30 -3.47
C MET A 93 -24.75 -5.05 -4.94
N GLY A 94 -23.80 -4.91 -5.86
CA GLY A 94 -24.05 -4.62 -7.28
C GLY A 94 -24.65 -3.23 -7.54
N ARG A 95 -24.70 -2.35 -6.54
CA ARG A 95 -25.35 -1.04 -6.56
C ARG A 95 -24.41 0.03 -6.02
N GLY A 96 -23.67 0.71 -6.89
CA GLY A 96 -22.73 1.79 -6.52
C GLY A 96 -21.29 1.48 -6.92
N LYS A 97 -20.41 2.48 -6.76
CA LYS A 97 -18.96 2.38 -7.04
C LYS A 97 -18.19 2.24 -5.73
N ALA A 98 -17.33 1.23 -5.62
CA ALA A 98 -16.35 1.07 -4.55
C ALA A 98 -14.96 1.45 -5.07
N ARG A 99 -14.25 2.28 -4.29
CA ARG A 99 -12.83 2.55 -4.54
C ARG A 99 -12.04 1.29 -4.21
N ARG A 100 -11.21 0.86 -5.15
CA ARG A 100 -10.26 -0.25 -5.02
C ARG A 100 -8.88 0.28 -5.35
N PHE A 101 -7.91 -0.16 -4.57
CA PHE A 101 -6.51 0.16 -4.75
C PHE A 101 -5.72 -1.09 -5.09
N GLU A 102 -4.56 -0.92 -5.69
CA GLU A 102 -3.55 -1.96 -5.86
C GLU A 102 -2.16 -1.36 -5.62
N ILE A 103 -1.23 -2.16 -5.10
CA ILE A 103 0.18 -1.75 -5.04
C ILE A 103 0.67 -1.66 -6.48
N ALA A 104 1.29 -0.52 -6.83
CA ALA A 104 1.77 -0.31 -8.19
C ALA A 104 2.69 -1.47 -8.63
N PRO A 105 2.38 -2.17 -9.73
CA PRO A 105 3.14 -3.35 -10.15
C PRO A 105 4.64 -3.09 -10.28
N GLU A 106 5.00 -1.87 -10.70
CA GLU A 106 6.38 -1.42 -10.89
C GLU A 106 7.18 -1.49 -9.58
N ILE A 107 6.54 -1.28 -8.42
CA ILE A 107 7.17 -1.45 -7.10
C ILE A 107 7.52 -2.91 -6.85
N LEU A 108 6.56 -3.80 -7.11
CA LEU A 108 6.73 -5.23 -6.88
C LEU A 108 7.77 -5.82 -7.84
N GLU A 109 7.88 -5.27 -9.04
CA GLU A 109 8.92 -5.62 -10.01
C GLU A 109 10.30 -5.13 -9.57
N LYS A 110 10.42 -3.87 -9.14
CA LYS A 110 11.67 -3.32 -8.57
C LYS A 110 12.16 -4.17 -7.40
N ILE A 111 11.27 -4.51 -6.46
CA ILE A 111 11.63 -5.34 -5.29
C ILE A 111 12.10 -6.74 -5.71
N ARG A 112 11.43 -7.37 -6.69
CA ARG A 112 11.86 -8.66 -7.23
C ARG A 112 13.21 -8.58 -7.93
N SER A 113 13.51 -7.48 -8.61
CA SER A 113 14.79 -7.30 -9.31
C SER A 113 15.99 -7.30 -8.34
N PHE A 114 15.81 -6.85 -7.09
CA PHE A 114 16.85 -6.92 -6.06
C PHE A 114 17.18 -8.34 -5.60
N GLN A 115 16.36 -9.34 -5.95
CA GLN A 115 16.66 -10.76 -5.68
C GLN A 115 17.52 -11.42 -6.78
N GLY A 116 17.77 -10.72 -7.90
CA GLY A 116 18.53 -11.22 -9.04
C GLY A 116 19.82 -10.46 -9.28
N SER A 117 20.88 -10.84 -8.56
CA SER A 117 22.31 -10.69 -8.94
C SER A 117 23.10 -11.80 -8.27
#